data_AF-A0A943A0D7-F1
#
_entry.id   AF-A0A943A0D7-F1
#
_cell.length_a   1.000
_cell.length_b   1.000
_cell.length_c   1.000
_cell.angle_alpha   90.00
_cell.angle_beta   90.00
_cell.angle_gamma   90.00
#
_symmetry.space_group_name_H-M   'P 1'
#
loop_
_entity.id
_entity.type
_entity.pdbx_description
1 polymer ?
#
loop_
_entity_poly.entity_id
_entity_poly.type
_entity_poly.pdbx_seq_one_letter_code
_entity_poly.pdbx_strand_id
1 'polypeptide(L)'
;MQIFVDADACPVIGIVEKVAKEHSVPVTLLCDTNHVLSSDYSEVIVVGAGADAVDYKLISICHKGDIVVSQDYGVAAMALGKNAYAIHQSGKWYTNENIDQMLMERHLNKKARRASGKNHLKGPRKRTSEDDEHFRESFEKMIHMAMDKEN
;
A
#
# COMPACT_ATOMS: atom_id res chain seq x y z
N MET A 1 -1.36 -13.63 9.96
CA MET A 1 -1.51 -12.59 8.92
C MET A 1 -2.46 -11.46 9.34
N GLN A 2 -2.04 -10.21 9.14
CA GLN A 2 -2.88 -9.00 9.19
C GLN A 2 -2.64 -8.12 7.95
N ILE A 3 -3.54 -7.17 7.68
CA ILE A 3 -3.42 -6.20 6.59
C ILE A 3 -3.14 -4.81 7.15
N PHE A 4 -2.08 -4.17 6.67
CA PHE A 4 -1.77 -2.77 6.95
C PHE A 4 -1.95 -1.93 5.69
N VAL A 5 -2.70 -0.84 5.81
CA VAL A 5 -2.91 0.10 4.71
C VAL A 5 -2.29 1.43 5.07
N ASP A 6 -1.36 1.88 4.23
CA ASP A 6 -0.99 3.28 4.15
C ASP A 6 -2.18 4.03 3.53
N ALA A 7 -2.95 4.69 4.38
CA ALA A 7 -4.27 5.23 4.04
C ALA A 7 -4.19 6.65 3.49
N ASP A 8 -3.01 7.28 3.49
CA ASP A 8 -2.79 8.60 2.93
C ASP A 8 -3.02 8.56 1.41
N ALA A 9 -4.13 9.16 0.96
CA ALA A 9 -4.58 9.18 -0.43
C ALA A 9 -4.72 7.78 -1.09
N CYS A 10 -5.07 6.75 -0.32
CA CYS A 10 -5.34 5.40 -0.84
C CYS A 10 -6.80 5.28 -1.34
N PRO A 11 -7.04 5.09 -2.65
CA PRO A 11 -8.39 5.04 -3.23
C PRO A 11 -9.04 3.66 -3.08
N VAL A 12 -8.32 2.66 -2.57
CA VAL A 12 -8.78 1.25 -2.53
C VAL A 12 -9.16 0.77 -1.13
N ILE A 13 -9.20 1.66 -0.12
CA ILE A 13 -9.53 1.29 1.27
C ILE A 13 -10.82 0.49 1.35
N GLY A 14 -11.91 0.97 0.74
CA GLY A 14 -13.19 0.26 0.77
C GLY A 14 -13.17 -1.13 0.11
N ILE A 15 -12.30 -1.32 -0.89
CA ILE A 15 -12.12 -2.64 -1.53
C ILE A 15 -11.33 -3.56 -0.58
N VAL A 16 -10.26 -3.04 0.03
CA VAL A 16 -9.47 -3.78 1.03
C VAL A 16 -10.36 -4.25 2.17
N GLU A 17 -11.16 -3.37 2.76
CA GLU A 17 -12.06 -3.71 3.87
C GLU A 17 -13.08 -4.77 3.49
N LYS A 18 -13.71 -4.63 2.32
CA LYS A 18 -14.70 -5.60 1.84
C LYS A 18 -14.08 -6.99 1.70
N VAL A 19 -12.97 -7.10 0.96
CA VAL A 19 -12.31 -8.40 0.73
C VAL A 19 -11.75 -8.96 2.04
N ALA A 20 -11.13 -8.13 2.87
CA ALA A 20 -10.58 -8.58 4.16
C ALA A 20 -11.68 -9.12 5.09
N LYS A 21 -12.86 -8.49 5.10
CA LYS A 21 -14.02 -8.95 5.87
C LYS A 21 -14.55 -10.29 5.39
N GLU A 22 -14.59 -10.53 4.08
CA GLU A 22 -14.99 -11.82 3.49
C GLU A 22 -14.06 -12.96 3.93
N HIS A 23 -12.77 -12.67 4.14
CA HIS A 23 -11.75 -13.63 4.58
C HIS A 23 -11.45 -13.57 6.09
N SER A 24 -12.19 -12.75 6.86
CA SER A 24 -11.98 -12.54 8.31
C SER A 24 -10.55 -12.13 8.69
N VAL A 25 -9.89 -11.32 7.85
CA VAL A 25 -8.52 -10.84 8.07
C VAL A 25 -8.56 -9.43 8.69
N PRO A 26 -7.89 -9.18 9.84
CA PRO A 26 -7.83 -7.86 10.45
C PRO A 26 -7.19 -6.82 9.53
N VAL A 27 -7.74 -5.61 9.52
CA VAL A 27 -7.21 -4.45 8.77
C VAL A 27 -6.88 -3.33 9.74
N THR A 28 -5.68 -2.77 9.60
CA THR A 28 -5.25 -1.54 10.28
C THR A 28 -4.94 -0.48 9.23
N LEU A 29 -5.67 0.64 9.29
CA LEU A 29 -5.42 1.83 8.49
C LEU A 29 -4.48 2.76 9.26
N LEU A 30 -3.41 3.21 8.62
CA LEU A 30 -2.52 4.21 9.17
C LEU A 30 -2.62 5.50 8.35
N CYS A 31 -2.89 6.62 9.02
CA CYS A 31 -3.00 7.93 8.38
C CYS A 31 -2.39 9.04 9.24
N ASP A 32 -2.07 10.16 8.61
CA ASP A 32 -1.65 11.37 9.30
C ASP A 32 -2.82 12.07 10.02
N THR A 33 -2.51 13.04 10.89
CA THR A 33 -3.51 13.83 11.62
C THR A 33 -4.41 14.70 10.73
N ASN A 34 -4.09 14.86 9.45
CA ASN A 34 -4.85 15.71 8.52
C ASN A 34 -6.01 14.96 7.87
N HIS A 35 -6.05 13.63 7.98
CA HIS A 35 -7.10 12.77 7.43
C HIS A 35 -7.85 12.07 8.56
N VAL A 36 -9.04 12.58 8.92
CA VAL A 36 -9.94 11.88 9.84
C VAL A 36 -10.63 10.77 9.06
N LEU A 37 -10.14 9.54 9.22
CA LEU A 37 -10.77 8.33 8.70
C LEU A 37 -11.59 7.68 9.82
N SER A 38 -12.80 7.24 9.49
CA SER A 38 -13.63 6.40 10.36
C SER A 38 -13.99 5.14 9.60
N SER A 39 -13.74 3.98 10.20
CA SER A 39 -14.13 2.68 9.67
C SER A 39 -14.83 1.84 10.72
N ASP A 40 -15.85 1.09 10.31
CA ASP A 40 -16.58 0.14 11.16
C ASP A 40 -15.87 -1.24 11.23
N TYR A 41 -14.91 -1.49 10.34
CA TYR A 41 -14.20 -2.77 10.25
C TYR A 41 -12.73 -2.66 10.64
N SER A 42 -12.07 -1.59 10.19
CA SER A 42 -10.63 -1.43 10.37
C SER A 42 -10.30 -0.68 11.65
N GLU A 43 -9.21 -1.08 12.32
CA GLU A 43 -8.57 -0.23 13.31
C GLU A 43 -7.92 0.97 12.60
N VAL A 44 -8.09 2.18 13.14
CA VAL A 44 -7.48 3.39 12.58
C VAL A 44 -6.42 3.90 13.55
N ILE A 45 -5.16 3.90 13.12
CA ILE A 45 -4.04 4.45 13.86
C ILE A 45 -3.65 5.79 13.24
N VAL A 46 -3.96 6.87 13.97
CA VAL A 46 -3.53 8.22 13.60
C VAL A 46 -2.14 8.48 14.15
N VAL A 47 -1.20 8.80 13.27
CA VAL A 47 0.19 9.08 13.64
C VAL A 47 0.44 10.59 13.67
N GLY A 48 1.14 11.06 14.70
CA GLY A 48 1.47 12.48 14.87
C GLY A 48 2.27 13.05 13.70
N ALA A 49 2.18 14.36 13.50
CA ALA A 49 2.81 15.06 12.39
C ALA A 49 4.34 14.85 12.36
N GLY A 50 4.84 14.31 11.26
CA GLY A 50 6.26 14.09 10.99
C GLY A 50 6.45 13.48 9.61
N ALA A 51 7.52 13.85 8.93
CA ALA A 51 7.86 13.22 7.65
C ALA A 51 8.03 11.71 7.86
N ASP A 52 7.35 10.93 7.04
CA ASP A 52 7.41 9.46 7.02
C ASP A 52 6.98 8.80 8.36
N ALA A 53 6.30 9.52 9.26
CA ALA A 53 5.92 8.99 10.56
C ALA A 53 4.94 7.80 10.45
N VAL A 54 4.01 7.89 9.50
CA VAL A 54 3.08 6.81 9.12
C VAL A 54 3.86 5.59 8.64
N ASP A 55 4.79 5.79 7.69
CA ASP A 55 5.64 4.74 7.13
C ASP A 55 6.42 3.99 8.22
N TYR A 56 7.10 4.72 9.11
CA TYR A 56 7.85 4.12 10.20
C TYR A 56 6.95 3.36 11.17
N LYS A 57 5.78 3.91 11.50
CA LYS A 57 4.83 3.23 12.38
C LYS A 57 4.32 1.94 11.74
N LEU A 58 3.92 1.99 10.47
CA LEU A 58 3.44 0.84 9.69
C LEU A 58 4.49 -0.27 9.70
N ILE A 59 5.72 0.06 9.31
CA ILE A 59 6.81 -0.91 9.27
C ILE A 59 7.14 -1.43 10.67
N SER A 60 7.07 -0.60 11.71
CA SER A 60 7.38 -1.05 13.08
C SER A 60 6.44 -2.15 13.59
N ILE A 61 5.16 -2.10 13.22
CA ILE A 61 4.12 -3.07 13.65
C ILE A 61 3.88 -4.19 12.64
N CYS A 62 4.46 -4.08 11.45
CA CYS A 62 4.43 -5.11 10.42
C CYS A 62 5.39 -6.26 10.75
N HIS A 63 4.91 -7.49 10.58
CA HIS A 63 5.63 -8.73 10.79
C HIS A 63 5.62 -9.63 9.54
N LYS A 64 6.40 -10.71 9.59
CA LYS A 64 6.43 -11.71 8.53
C LYS A 64 5.02 -12.27 8.28
N GLY A 65 4.65 -12.41 7.01
CA GLY A 65 3.35 -12.95 6.60
C GLY A 65 2.22 -11.92 6.54
N ASP A 66 2.43 -10.71 7.05
CA ASP A 66 1.44 -9.62 6.91
C ASP A 66 1.39 -9.09 5.47
N ILE A 67 0.31 -8.39 5.14
CA ILE A 67 0.11 -7.75 3.82
C ILE A 67 0.11 -6.23 3.99
N VAL A 68 0.92 -5.54 3.20
CA VAL A 68 1.02 -4.08 3.17
C VAL A 68 0.43 -3.53 1.86
N VAL A 69 -0.55 -2.64 1.95
CA VAL A 69 -1.09 -1.88 0.82
C VAL A 69 -0.50 -0.48 0.87
N SER A 70 0.35 -0.12 -0.09
CA SER A 70 0.95 1.22 -0.18
C SER A 70 1.31 1.59 -1.62
N GLN A 71 1.32 2.89 -1.90
CA GLN A 71 1.88 3.45 -3.13
C GLN A 71 3.38 3.73 -3.02
N ASP A 72 3.92 3.84 -1.80
CA ASP A 72 5.32 4.19 -1.61
C ASP A 72 6.21 2.96 -1.78
N TYR A 73 7.06 3.00 -2.80
CA TYR A 73 7.98 1.90 -3.12
C TYR A 73 9.01 1.66 -2.00
N GLY A 74 9.35 2.68 -1.20
CA GLY A 74 10.20 2.55 -0.03
C GLY A 74 9.52 1.77 1.09
N VAL A 75 8.25 2.08 1.38
CA VAL A 75 7.42 1.30 2.32
C VAL A 75 7.29 -0.15 1.86
N ALA A 76 6.99 -0.36 0.58
CA ALA A 76 6.92 -1.71 0.01
C ALA A 76 8.25 -2.47 0.13
N ALA A 77 9.39 -1.82 -0.13
CA ALA A 77 10.71 -2.43 0.03
C ALA A 77 11.00 -2.81 1.49
N MET A 78 10.65 -1.94 2.44
CA MET A 78 10.81 -2.24 3.87
C MET A 78 9.93 -3.40 4.33
N ALA A 79 8.69 -3.48 3.84
CA ALA A 79 7.77 -4.59 4.12
C ALA A 79 8.33 -5.93 3.59
N LEU A 80 8.81 -5.95 2.34
CA LEU A 80 9.46 -7.12 1.75
C LEU A 80 10.69 -7.55 2.55
N GLY A 81 11.51 -6.61 3.04
CA GLY A 81 12.65 -6.89 3.91
C GLY A 81 12.28 -7.57 5.23
N LYS A 82 11.03 -7.42 5.70
CA LYS A 82 10.48 -8.13 6.85
C LYS A 82 9.85 -9.49 6.53
N ASN A 83 9.91 -9.93 5.26
CA ASN A 83 9.17 -11.08 4.74
C ASN A 83 7.65 -10.91 4.85
N ALA A 84 7.17 -9.67 4.80
CA ALA A 84 5.77 -9.37 4.55
C ALA A 84 5.50 -9.31 3.04
N TYR A 85 4.24 -9.36 2.66
CA TYR A 85 3.77 -9.15 1.30
C TYR A 85 3.41 -7.67 1.11
N ALA A 86 3.55 -7.16 -0.11
CA ALA A 86 3.14 -5.80 -0.41
C ALA A 86 2.47 -5.71 -1.77
N ILE A 87 1.45 -4.85 -1.88
CA ILE A 87 0.69 -4.63 -3.10
C ILE A 87 0.46 -3.14 -3.34
N HIS A 88 0.61 -2.73 -4.60
CA HIS A 88 0.26 -1.41 -5.07
C HIS A 88 -1.25 -1.31 -5.29
N GLN A 89 -1.83 -0.13 -5.10
CA GLN A 89 -3.26 0.13 -5.36
C GLN A 89 -3.74 -0.16 -6.80
N SER A 90 -2.83 -0.33 -7.75
CA SER A 90 -3.18 -0.79 -9.12
C SER A 90 -3.39 -2.31 -9.21
N GLY A 91 -3.18 -3.05 -8.12
CA GLY A 91 -3.17 -4.51 -8.08
C GLY A 91 -1.81 -5.13 -8.44
N LYS A 92 -0.75 -4.33 -8.62
CA LYS A 92 0.59 -4.86 -8.90
C LYS A 92 1.23 -5.33 -7.60
N TRP A 93 1.69 -6.57 -7.56
CA TRP A 93 2.42 -7.10 -6.41
C TRP A 93 3.85 -6.58 -6.40
N TYR A 94 4.31 -6.15 -5.24
CA TYR A 94 5.73 -5.91 -5.02
C TYR A 94 6.41 -7.23 -4.71
N THR A 95 7.57 -7.45 -5.33
CA THR A 95 8.39 -8.63 -5.10
C THR A 95 9.85 -8.23 -5.03
N ASN A 96 10.69 -9.06 -4.42
CA ASN A 96 12.15 -8.85 -4.40
C ASN A 96 12.76 -8.77 -5.81
N GLU A 97 12.07 -9.30 -6.82
CA GLU A 97 12.51 -9.26 -8.22
C GLU A 97 12.20 -7.93 -8.91
N ASN A 98 11.18 -7.20 -8.47
CA ASN A 98 10.72 -5.98 -9.15
C ASN A 98 10.97 -4.68 -8.37
N ILE A 99 11.17 -4.76 -7.06
CA ILE A 99 11.19 -3.59 -6.19
C ILE A 99 12.37 -2.66 -6.47
N ASP A 100 13.56 -3.21 -6.71
CA ASP A 100 14.78 -2.43 -6.99
C ASP A 100 14.64 -1.63 -8.28
N GLN A 101 14.08 -2.25 -9.32
CA GLN A 101 13.79 -1.56 -10.58
C GLN A 101 12.81 -0.41 -10.35
N MET A 102 11.72 -0.65 -9.61
CA MET A 102 10.70 0.38 -9.34
C MET A 102 11.29 1.56 -8.54
N LEU A 103 12.16 1.30 -7.56
CA LEU A 103 12.90 2.32 -6.81
C LEU A 103 13.82 3.13 -7.72
N MET A 104 14.55 2.47 -8.62
CA MET A 104 15.43 3.13 -9.58
C MET A 104 14.64 4.00 -10.57
N GLU A 105 13.54 3.49 -11.11
CA GLU A 105 12.64 4.25 -12.00
C GLU A 105 12.06 5.48 -11.28
N ARG A 106 11.63 5.35 -10.02
CA ARG A 106 11.18 6.48 -9.20
C ARG A 106 12.27 7.54 -9.08
N HIS A 107 13.52 7.13 -8.83
CA HIS A 107 14.66 8.04 -8.74
C HIS A 107 14.92 8.77 -10.07
N LEU A 108 15.00 8.04 -11.18
CA LEU A 108 15.23 8.60 -12.52
C LEU A 108 14.12 9.58 -12.91
N ASN A 109 12.86 9.21 -12.69
CA ASN A 109 11.71 10.08 -12.95
C ASN A 109 11.73 11.35 -12.10
N LYS A 110 12.13 11.25 -10.83
CA LYS A 110 12.30 12.42 -9.95
C LYS A 110 13.41 13.34 -10.46
N LYS A 111 14.53 12.78 -10.92
CA LYS A 111 15.65 13.53 -11.50
C LYS A 111 15.24 14.22 -12.81
N ALA A 112 14.54 13.51 -13.70
CA ALA A 112 14.05 14.05 -14.96
C ALA A 112 13.07 15.21 -14.76
N ARG A 113 12.12 15.09 -13.81
CA ARG A 113 11.19 16.19 -13.46
C ARG A 113 11.93 17.45 -12.98
N ARG A 114 12.95 17.29 -12.13
CA ARG A 114 13.78 18.41 -11.64
C ARG A 114 14.57 19.08 -12.76
N ALA A 115 15.07 18.31 -13.72
CA ALA A 115 15.86 18.82 -14.85
C ALA A 115 15.01 19.49 -15.95
N SER A 116 13.77 19.03 -16.13
CA SER A 116 12.90 19.45 -17.25
C SER A 116 12.33 20.88 -17.12
N GLY A 117 12.29 21.47 -15.92
CA GLY A 117 11.70 22.80 -15.67
C GLY A 117 10.20 22.93 -15.97
N LYS A 118 9.58 21.89 -16.55
CA LYS A 118 8.14 21.81 -16.84
C LYS A 118 7.38 21.37 -15.59
N ASN A 119 6.75 22.34 -14.93
CA ASN A 119 5.92 22.14 -13.73
C ASN A 119 4.50 21.63 -14.03
N HIS A 120 4.10 21.55 -15.31
CA HIS A 120 2.77 21.09 -15.72
C HIS A 120 2.85 19.80 -16.54
N LEU A 121 3.16 18.69 -15.87
CA LEU A 121 2.82 17.37 -16.39
C LEU A 121 1.38 17.05 -16.00
N LYS A 122 0.58 16.54 -16.94
CA LYS A 122 -0.78 16.08 -16.65
C LYS A 122 -0.67 14.99 -15.57
N GLY A 123 -1.44 15.15 -14.49
CA GLY A 123 -1.48 14.17 -13.41
C GLY A 123 -1.94 12.79 -13.90
N PRO A 124 -1.84 11.77 -13.03
CA PRO A 124 -2.34 10.43 -13.35
C PRO A 124 -3.78 10.48 -13.89
N ARG A 125 -4.11 9.55 -14.79
CA ARG A 125 -5.50 9.39 -15.26
C ARG A 125 -6.39 9.10 -14.04
N LYS A 126 -7.64 9.56 -14.10
CA LYS A 126 -8.66 9.15 -13.13
C LYS A 126 -8.83 7.62 -13.16
N ARG A 127 -8.90 7.03 -11.97
CA ARG A 127 -9.17 5.60 -11.76
C ARG A 127 -10.52 5.20 -12.33
N THR A 128 -10.63 4.00 -12.90
CA THR A 128 -11.90 3.43 -13.38
C THR A 128 -12.31 2.16 -12.62
N SER A 129 -13.53 1.70 -12.87
CA SER A 129 -14.07 0.45 -12.34
C SER A 129 -13.23 -0.77 -12.71
N GLU A 130 -12.61 -0.78 -13.89
CA GLU A 130 -11.71 -1.87 -14.27
C GLU A 130 -10.43 -1.89 -13.41
N ASP A 131 -9.93 -0.71 -13.02
CA ASP A 131 -8.77 -0.61 -12.12
C ASP A 131 -9.13 -1.14 -10.72
N ASP A 132 -10.36 -0.90 -10.26
CA ASP A 132 -10.91 -1.41 -8.99
C ASP A 132 -11.06 -2.93 -8.99
N GLU A 133 -11.63 -3.49 -10.06
CA GLU A 133 -11.80 -4.93 -10.18
C GLU A 133 -10.45 -5.65 -10.28
N HIS A 134 -9.51 -5.09 -11.07
CA HIS A 134 -8.16 -5.63 -11.16
C HIS A 134 -7.44 -5.60 -9.81
N PHE A 135 -7.59 -4.52 -9.03
CA PHE A 135 -7.06 -4.49 -7.67
C PHE A 135 -7.73 -5.55 -6.79
N ARG A 136 -9.06 -5.65 -6.81
CA ARG A 136 -9.84 -6.60 -6.01
C ARG A 136 -9.37 -8.04 -6.24
N GLU A 137 -9.36 -8.49 -7.50
CA GLU A 137 -8.94 -9.84 -7.87
C GLU A 137 -7.49 -10.13 -7.46
N SER A 138 -6.60 -9.16 -7.67
CA SER A 138 -5.19 -9.32 -7.36
C SER A 138 -4.92 -9.35 -5.85
N PHE A 139 -5.66 -8.55 -5.10
CA PHE A 139 -5.59 -8.50 -3.64
C PHE A 139 -6.13 -9.78 -3.01
N GLU A 140 -7.26 -10.29 -3.50
CA GLU A 140 -7.85 -11.56 -3.06
C GLU A 140 -6.88 -12.74 -3.29
N LYS A 141 -6.22 -12.80 -4.45
CA LYS A 141 -5.16 -13.78 -4.72
C LYS A 141 -4.00 -13.70 -3.73
N MET A 142 -3.63 -12.49 -3.29
CA MET A 142 -2.54 -12.31 -2.32
C MET A 142 -2.94 -12.82 -0.94
N ILE A 143 -4.18 -12.56 -0.50
CA ILE A 143 -4.72 -13.09 0.75
C ILE A 143 -4.67 -14.61 0.75
N HIS A 144 -5.16 -15.27 -0.29
CA HIS A 144 -5.10 -16.73 -0.38
C HIS A 144 -3.68 -17.27 -0.29
N MET A 145 -2.75 -16.69 -1.06
CA MET A 145 -1.34 -17.10 -1.03
C MET A 145 -0.67 -16.89 0.33
N ALA A 146 -1.03 -15.82 1.04
CA ALA A 146 -0.50 -15.52 2.36
C ALA A 146 -1.05 -16.48 3.42
N MET A 147 -2.35 -16.82 3.36
CA MET A 147 -2.99 -17.79 4.25
C MET A 147 -2.42 -19.21 4.05
N ASP A 148 -2.21 -19.64 2.81
CA ASP A 148 -1.69 -20.97 2.49
C ASP A 148 -0.26 -21.19 3.00
N LYS A 149 0.53 -20.12 3.12
CA LYS A 149 1.92 -20.19 3.62
C LYS A 149 2.05 -20.09 5.13
N GLU A 150 0.97 -19.77 5.85
CA GLU A 150 0.93 -19.80 7.31
C GLU A 150 0.49 -21.17 7.87
N ASN A 151 -0.04 -22.05 7.02
CA ASN A 151 -0.38 -23.45 7.33
C ASN A 151 0.77 -24.41 7.00
#